data_AF-A0A8T3Y6M9-F1
#
_entry.id   AF-A0A8T3Y6M9-F1
#
_cell.length_a   1.000
_cell.length_b   1.000
_cell.length_c   1.000
_cell.angle_alpha   90.00
_cell.angle_beta   90.00
_cell.angle_gamma   90.00
#
_symmetry.space_group_name_H-M   'P 1'
#
loop_
_entity.id
_entity.type
_entity.pdbx_description
1 polymer ?
#
loop_
_entity_poly.entity_id
_entity_poly.type
_entity_poly.pdbx_seq_one_letter_code
_entity_poly.pdbx_strand_id
1 'polypeptide(L)'
;MKTLACEKDLLPYLPSHREDGFPIEFTFSNVAHVPFIYAGPLSKLGSFNYPVLALASGSLAIPCDRVVYFGNHQVLPCKNYCMHDILQEGIQEMCDAVMSAVRAYPDVLGVISLSVLDASACPSSPHGGMSMRELLYCIRRLRMVKSITNWAVVDAENNPKLAAKIVSELL
;
A
#
# COMPACT_ATOMS: atom_id res chain seq x y z
N MET A 1 -6.81 15.71 21.33
CA MET A 1 -5.55 14.96 21.17
C MET A 1 -5.47 13.91 22.26
N LYS A 2 -5.86 12.67 21.94
CA LYS A 2 -5.66 11.50 22.81
C LYS A 2 -5.13 10.39 21.92
N THR A 3 -3.82 10.21 21.96
CA THR A 3 -3.09 9.05 21.42
C THR A 3 -2.96 8.08 22.58
N LEU A 4 -3.53 6.87 22.50
CA LEU A 4 -3.38 5.71 23.41
C LEU A 4 -4.32 4.63 22.82
N ALA A 5 -4.00 3.35 22.63
CA ALA A 5 -2.82 2.55 22.92
C ALA A 5 -2.92 1.29 22.04
N CYS A 6 -1.89 0.97 21.26
CA CYS A 6 -1.73 -0.31 20.57
C CYS A 6 -0.27 -0.75 20.75
N GLU A 7 0.16 -0.89 22.01
CA GLU A 7 1.59 -0.95 22.35
C GLU A 7 1.99 -2.19 23.16
N LYS A 8 1.11 -3.20 23.35
CA LYS A 8 1.42 -4.26 24.31
C LYS A 8 1.56 -5.71 23.81
N ASP A 9 1.22 -6.03 22.56
CA ASP A 9 1.28 -7.43 22.11
C ASP A 9 2.06 -7.69 20.81
N LEU A 10 2.90 -6.75 20.35
CA LEU A 10 3.65 -6.92 19.10
C LEU A 10 5.14 -6.56 19.24
N LEU A 11 5.94 -7.48 19.78
CA LEU A 11 7.38 -7.52 19.55
C LEU A 11 7.83 -8.99 19.38
N PRO A 12 8.53 -9.30 18.28
CA PRO A 12 9.94 -8.92 18.21
C PRO A 12 10.36 -8.35 16.85
N TYR A 13 9.86 -7.17 16.44
CA TYR A 13 10.32 -6.54 15.18
C TYR A 13 10.37 -5.01 15.22
N LEU A 14 10.76 -4.40 16.35
CA LEU A 14 11.25 -3.02 16.33
C LEU A 14 12.77 -3.05 16.30
N PRO A 15 13.44 -2.64 15.19
CA PRO A 15 14.77 -2.10 15.32
C PRO A 15 14.65 -0.81 16.14
N SER A 16 15.32 -0.80 17.28
CA SER A 16 15.49 0.34 18.18
C SER A 16 15.68 1.64 17.41
N HIS A 17 14.89 2.65 17.77
CA HIS A 17 15.08 4.07 17.43
C HIS A 17 16.53 4.41 17.08
N ARG A 18 16.76 4.80 15.83
CA ARG A 18 17.94 5.57 15.44
C ARG A 18 17.51 6.72 14.54
N GLU A 19 17.62 7.92 15.10
CA GLU A 19 17.84 9.14 14.35
C GLU A 19 19.13 8.92 13.55
N ASP A 20 19.02 8.84 12.22
CA ASP A 20 20.01 9.29 11.23
C ASP A 20 19.66 8.68 9.87
N GLY A 21 19.65 9.53 8.84
CA GLY A 21 19.11 9.28 7.51
C GLY A 21 19.84 8.23 6.67
N PHE A 22 19.82 6.98 7.10
CA PHE A 22 20.19 5.83 6.28
C PHE A 22 18.97 5.26 5.55
N PRO A 23 19.10 4.89 4.27
CA PRO A 23 18.03 4.18 3.56
C PRO A 23 17.81 2.84 4.27
N ILE A 24 16.60 2.64 4.78
CA ILE A 24 16.19 1.32 5.30
C ILE A 24 16.16 0.40 4.08
N GLU A 25 17.11 -0.54 4.00
CA GLU A 25 17.09 -1.62 3.03
C GLU A 25 15.94 -2.57 3.40
N PHE A 26 14.74 -2.27 2.91
CA PHE A 26 13.64 -3.20 2.96
C PHE A 26 13.85 -4.29 1.91
N THR A 27 14.17 -5.49 2.38
CA THR A 27 14.01 -6.70 1.57
C THR A 27 12.51 -6.97 1.47
N PHE A 28 11.90 -6.58 0.35
CA PHE A 28 10.47 -6.72 0.06
C PHE A 28 9.95 -8.16 0.00
N SER A 29 10.79 -9.17 0.19
CA SER A 29 10.39 -10.58 0.24
C SER A 29 9.32 -10.88 1.30
N ASN A 30 9.21 -10.05 2.35
CA ASN A 30 8.16 -10.18 3.38
C ASN A 30 6.99 -9.17 3.24
N VAL A 31 7.00 -8.27 2.25
CA VAL A 31 6.01 -7.20 2.06
C VAL A 31 5.28 -7.32 0.71
N ALA A 32 5.60 -8.34 -0.10
CA ALA A 32 5.03 -8.57 -1.42
C ALA A 32 3.49 -8.65 -1.45
N HIS A 33 2.87 -9.00 -0.32
CA HIS A 33 1.42 -9.11 -0.16
C HIS A 33 0.81 -7.92 0.57
N VAL A 34 1.34 -6.71 0.38
CA VAL A 34 0.77 -5.51 1.00
C VAL A 34 0.41 -4.50 -0.08
N PRO A 35 -0.84 -4.01 -0.15
CA PRO A 35 -1.17 -2.85 -0.98
C PRO A 35 -0.35 -1.62 -0.55
N PHE A 36 0.37 -1.01 -1.48
CA PHE A 36 1.11 0.22 -1.22
C PHE A 36 1.03 1.16 -2.40
N ILE A 37 1.05 2.45 -2.09
CA ILE A 37 1.18 3.51 -3.07
C ILE A 37 2.60 4.05 -2.94
N TYR A 38 3.38 3.90 -4.00
CA TYR A 38 4.69 4.50 -4.08
C TYR A 38 4.56 5.91 -4.65
N ALA A 39 4.91 6.90 -3.86
CA ALA A 39 4.84 8.30 -4.22
C ALA A 39 6.26 8.85 -4.38
N GLY A 40 6.73 8.93 -5.62
CA GLY A 40 8.08 9.37 -5.93
C GLY A 40 8.38 9.33 -7.42
N PRO A 41 9.37 10.11 -7.89
CA PRO A 41 9.70 10.17 -9.32
C PRO A 41 10.08 8.77 -9.83
N LEU A 42 9.35 8.29 -10.83
CA LEU A 42 9.59 6.99 -11.48
C LEU A 42 10.98 6.92 -12.12
N SER A 43 11.54 8.07 -12.52
CA SER A 43 12.91 8.19 -13.02
C SER A 43 13.98 7.76 -12.01
N LYS A 44 13.67 7.74 -10.71
CA LYS A 44 14.57 7.25 -9.65
C LYS A 44 14.42 5.75 -9.34
N LEU A 45 13.40 5.07 -9.88
CA LEU A 45 13.31 3.60 -9.82
C LEU A 45 14.27 2.91 -10.81
N GLY A 46 15.05 3.67 -11.58
CA GLY A 46 15.96 3.15 -12.59
C GLY A 46 15.25 2.68 -13.86
N SER A 47 16.03 2.28 -14.85
CA SER A 47 15.59 1.79 -16.18
C SER A 47 14.87 0.44 -16.14
N PHE A 48 14.11 0.15 -15.08
CA PHE A 48 13.35 -1.07 -14.99
C PHE A 48 12.06 -0.90 -15.77
N ASN A 49 11.89 -1.71 -16.83
CA ASN A 49 10.62 -1.85 -17.56
C ASN A 49 9.46 -2.32 -16.64
N TYR A 50 9.77 -2.75 -15.41
CA TYR A 50 8.82 -3.23 -14.41
C TYR A 50 9.24 -2.78 -13.00
N PRO A 51 8.98 -1.52 -12.60
CA PRO A 51 9.28 -1.02 -11.26
C PRO A 51 8.70 -1.92 -10.15
N VAL A 52 7.57 -2.56 -10.43
CA VAL A 52 6.87 -3.52 -9.56
C VAL A 52 7.68 -4.77 -9.26
N LEU A 53 8.47 -5.27 -10.23
CA LEU A 53 9.31 -6.46 -10.03
C LEU A 53 10.57 -6.12 -9.23
N ALA A 54 11.16 -4.94 -9.43
CA ALA A 54 12.29 -4.46 -8.63
C ALA A 54 11.89 -4.15 -7.18
N LEU A 55 10.66 -3.64 -7.00
CA LEU A 55 9.99 -3.54 -5.71
C LEU A 55 9.80 -4.93 -5.10
N ALA A 56 9.15 -5.87 -5.79
CA ALA A 56 8.91 -7.22 -5.27
C ALA A 56 10.19 -8.02 -4.96
N SER A 57 11.29 -7.78 -5.68
CA SER A 57 12.56 -8.49 -5.50
C SER A 57 13.41 -7.95 -4.33
N GLY A 58 12.98 -6.89 -3.65
CA GLY A 58 13.73 -6.29 -2.54
C GLY A 58 15.06 -5.65 -2.95
N SER A 59 15.24 -5.39 -4.25
CA SER A 59 16.51 -4.91 -4.80
C SER A 59 16.59 -3.38 -4.87
N LEU A 60 15.54 -2.68 -4.42
CA LEU A 60 15.47 -1.23 -4.43
C LEU A 60 15.12 -0.70 -3.03
N ALA A 61 16.08 -0.04 -2.39
CA ALA A 61 15.85 0.67 -1.15
C ALA A 61 15.05 1.94 -1.44
N ILE A 62 13.80 1.98 -0.97
CA ILE A 62 12.92 3.14 -1.09
C ILE A 62 12.79 3.77 0.28
N PRO A 63 13.05 5.09 0.42
CA PRO A 63 12.89 5.74 1.70
C PRO A 63 11.41 5.80 2.12
N CYS A 64 11.15 5.58 3.41
CA CYS A 64 9.80 5.45 3.98
C CYS A 64 8.91 6.68 3.78
N ASP A 65 9.50 7.86 3.61
CA ASP A 65 8.79 9.11 3.33
C ASP A 65 8.12 9.09 1.93
N ARG A 66 8.46 8.13 1.07
CA ARG A 66 7.92 7.98 -0.29
C ARG A 66 6.96 6.82 -0.46
N VAL A 67 6.62 6.12 0.62
CA VAL A 67 5.71 4.97 0.56
C VAL A 67 4.53 5.23 1.49
N VAL A 68 3.33 5.04 0.96
CA VAL A 68 2.09 5.10 1.71
C VAL A 68 1.40 3.75 1.61
N TYR A 69 1.28 3.05 2.74
CA TYR A 69 0.56 1.79 2.82
C TYR A 69 -0.91 2.02 3.15
N PHE A 70 -1.81 1.21 2.59
CA PHE A 70 -3.25 1.40 2.76
C PHE A 70 -3.98 0.06 2.80
N GLY A 71 -4.68 -0.24 3.90
CA GLY A 71 -5.42 -1.49 4.06
C GLY A 71 -4.58 -2.67 4.55
N ASN A 72 -3.41 -2.42 5.14
CA ASN A 72 -2.63 -3.49 5.75
C ASN A 72 -3.22 -3.88 7.12
N HIS A 73 -3.07 -5.15 7.52
CA HIS A 73 -3.41 -5.61 8.87
C HIS A 73 -2.33 -5.28 9.91
N GLN A 74 -1.12 -5.00 9.45
CA GLN A 74 0.02 -4.71 10.32
C GLN A 74 0.40 -3.23 10.26
N VAL A 75 0.85 -2.72 11.40
CA VAL A 75 1.45 -1.39 11.49
C VAL A 75 2.86 -1.47 10.91
N LEU A 76 3.08 -0.75 9.82
CA LEU A 76 4.38 -0.62 9.18
C LEU A 76 5.07 0.67 9.64
N PRO A 77 6.41 0.72 9.63
CA PRO A 77 7.18 1.89 10.09
C PRO A 77 7.08 3.11 9.16
N CYS A 78 6.72 2.89 7.89
CA CYS A 78 6.41 3.99 6.97
C CYS A 78 4.95 4.46 7.17
N LYS A 79 4.56 5.56 6.51
CA LYS A 79 3.20 6.08 6.61
C LYS A 79 2.20 5.00 6.18
N ASN A 80 1.36 4.55 7.12
CA ASN A 80 0.38 3.50 6.88
C ASN A 80 -1.00 3.94 7.36
N TYR A 81 -2.02 3.46 6.66
CA TYR A 81 -3.42 3.51 7.07
C TYR A 81 -3.89 2.07 7.11
N CYS A 82 -3.88 1.47 8.31
CA CYS A 82 -4.15 0.05 8.47
C CYS A 82 -5.66 -0.23 8.48
N MET A 83 -6.04 -1.51 8.40
CA MET A 83 -7.44 -1.93 8.48
C MET A 83 -8.12 -1.47 9.77
N HIS A 84 -7.36 -1.33 10.86
CA HIS A 84 -7.89 -0.80 12.11
C HIS A 84 -8.34 0.66 11.98
N ASP A 85 -7.55 1.51 11.33
CA ASP A 85 -7.87 2.93 11.12
C ASP A 85 -9.09 3.07 10.18
N ILE A 86 -9.14 2.23 9.14
CA ILE A 86 -10.27 2.16 8.21
C ILE A 86 -11.56 1.78 8.92
N LEU A 87 -11.51 0.87 9.89
CA LEU A 87 -12.69 0.47 10.66
C LEU A 87 -13.12 1.54 11.68
N GLN A 88 -12.19 2.32 12.21
CA GLN A 88 -12.49 3.33 13.23
C GLN A 88 -12.97 4.66 12.64
N GLU A 89 -12.24 5.19 11.67
CA GLU A 89 -12.53 6.49 11.06
C GLU A 89 -13.46 6.32 9.85
N GLY A 90 -13.22 5.27 9.06
CA GLY A 90 -14.01 4.96 7.89
C GLY A 90 -13.24 5.13 6.60
N ILE A 91 -13.64 4.37 5.58
CA ILE A 91 -12.92 4.28 4.31
C ILE A 91 -12.78 5.64 3.59
N GLN A 92 -13.76 6.53 3.74
CA GLN A 92 -13.74 7.84 3.10
C GLN A 92 -12.62 8.74 3.63
N GLU A 93 -12.50 8.84 4.95
CA GLU A 93 -11.52 9.69 5.61
C GLU A 93 -10.11 9.16 5.35
N MET A 94 -9.93 7.84 5.38
CA MET A 94 -8.65 7.21 5.02
C MET A 94 -8.28 7.43 3.56
N CYS A 95 -9.23 7.34 2.62
CA CYS A 95 -8.96 7.70 1.22
C CYS A 95 -8.53 9.16 1.08
N ASP A 96 -9.20 10.08 1.76
CA ASP A 96 -8.86 11.51 1.68
C ASP A 96 -7.47 11.80 2.26
N ALA A 97 -7.10 11.12 3.35
CA ALA A 97 -5.78 11.19 3.95
C ALA A 97 -4.68 10.63 3.02
N VAL A 98 -4.96 9.52 2.32
CA VAL A 98 -4.05 8.98 1.29
C VAL A 98 -3.93 9.96 0.12
N MET A 99 -5.05 10.44 -0.43
CA MET A 99 -5.04 11.39 -1.54
C MET A 99 -4.28 12.67 -1.20
N SER A 100 -4.43 13.17 0.03
CA SER A 100 -3.68 14.32 0.54
C SER A 100 -2.17 14.04 0.59
N ALA A 101 -1.77 12.87 1.12
CA ALA A 101 -0.37 12.48 1.19
C ALA A 101 0.27 12.38 -0.21
N VAL A 102 -0.45 11.77 -1.15
CA VAL A 102 0.05 11.44 -2.49
C VAL A 102 0.14 12.69 -3.39
N ARG A 103 -0.69 13.72 -3.16
CA ARG A 103 -0.65 15.00 -3.90
C ARG A 103 0.65 15.79 -3.75
N ALA A 104 1.41 15.54 -2.70
CA ALA A 104 2.71 16.19 -2.50
C ALA A 104 3.77 15.74 -3.53
N TYR A 105 3.50 14.66 -4.27
CA TYR A 105 4.44 14.05 -5.21
C TYR A 105 3.98 14.28 -6.65
N PRO A 106 4.90 14.65 -7.56
CA PRO A 106 4.57 14.97 -8.94
C PRO A 106 4.22 13.73 -9.78
N ASP A 107 4.72 12.55 -9.38
CA ASP A 107 4.56 11.30 -10.10
C ASP A 107 4.46 10.14 -9.08
N VAL A 108 3.48 9.27 -9.26
CA VAL A 108 3.06 8.27 -8.27
C VAL A 108 2.67 6.98 -9.00
N LEU A 109 3.16 5.87 -8.45
CA LEU A 109 2.77 4.51 -8.83
C LEU A 109 1.77 3.96 -7.82
N GLY A 110 0.55 3.67 -8.26
CA GLY A 110 -0.42 2.92 -7.46
C GLY A 110 -0.21 1.43 -7.60
N VAL A 111 0.09 0.71 -6.51
CA VAL A 111 0.18 -0.76 -6.51
C VAL A 111 -0.95 -1.34 -5.67
N ILE A 112 -1.80 -2.15 -6.30
CA ILE A 112 -2.94 -2.80 -5.65
C ILE A 112 -2.66 -4.28 -5.56
N SER A 113 -2.51 -4.78 -4.34
CA SER A 113 -2.46 -6.22 -4.09
C SER A 113 -3.87 -6.76 -3.89
N LEU A 114 -4.17 -7.93 -4.47
CA LEU A 114 -5.45 -8.61 -4.20
C LEU A 114 -5.58 -9.10 -2.75
N SER A 115 -4.45 -9.21 -2.03
CA SER A 115 -4.43 -9.65 -0.62
C SER A 115 -5.01 -8.63 0.37
N VAL A 116 -5.26 -7.40 -0.07
CA VAL A 116 -6.00 -6.39 0.73
C VAL A 116 -7.45 -6.79 0.96
N LEU A 117 -8.00 -7.63 0.08
CA LEU A 117 -9.38 -8.05 0.15
C LEU A 117 -9.55 -9.10 1.24
N ASP A 118 -10.75 -9.14 1.81
CA ASP A 118 -11.10 -10.21 2.73
C ASP A 118 -11.01 -11.59 2.05
N ALA A 119 -10.67 -12.61 2.86
CA ALA A 119 -10.58 -14.00 2.43
C ALA A 119 -11.82 -14.51 1.67
N SER A 120 -13.01 -13.96 1.97
CA SER A 120 -14.25 -14.28 1.24
C SER A 120 -14.23 -13.88 -0.24
N ALA A 121 -13.46 -12.85 -0.61
CA ALA A 121 -13.29 -12.40 -1.99
C ALA A 121 -12.00 -12.92 -2.63
N CYS A 122 -10.95 -13.13 -1.82
CA CYS A 122 -9.66 -13.66 -2.28
C CYS A 122 -9.15 -14.70 -1.25
N PRO A 123 -9.35 -16.02 -1.48
CA PRO A 123 -9.12 -17.06 -0.47
C PRO A 123 -7.70 -17.14 0.10
N SER A 124 -6.70 -16.61 -0.61
CA SER A 124 -5.30 -16.55 -0.15
C SER A 124 -5.01 -15.37 0.77
N SER A 125 -6.01 -14.54 1.09
CA SER A 125 -5.87 -13.30 1.85
C SER A 125 -6.26 -13.50 3.32
N PRO A 126 -5.76 -12.66 4.25
CA PRO A 126 -6.19 -12.69 5.64
C PRO A 126 -7.69 -12.37 5.80
N HIS A 127 -8.28 -12.86 6.89
CA HIS A 127 -9.63 -12.48 7.30
C HIS A 127 -9.65 -11.05 7.87
N GLY A 128 -10.74 -10.33 7.60
CA GLY A 128 -10.94 -8.94 8.03
C GLY A 128 -10.32 -7.90 7.09
N GLY A 129 -10.04 -8.30 5.84
CA GLY A 129 -9.60 -7.37 4.79
C GLY A 129 -10.76 -6.53 4.26
N MET A 130 -10.49 -5.72 3.23
CA MET A 130 -11.51 -4.91 2.58
C MET A 130 -12.54 -5.76 1.85
N SER A 131 -13.79 -5.30 1.85
CA SER A 131 -14.77 -5.77 0.90
C SER A 131 -14.44 -5.27 -0.51
N MET A 132 -14.94 -5.97 -1.53
CA MET A 132 -14.78 -5.53 -2.92
C MET A 132 -15.38 -4.14 -3.17
N ARG A 133 -16.42 -3.76 -2.43
CA ARG A 133 -17.06 -2.43 -2.55
C ARG A 133 -16.15 -1.32 -2.03
N GLU A 134 -15.49 -1.55 -0.90
CA GLU A 134 -14.52 -0.62 -0.33
C GLU A 134 -13.33 -0.45 -1.25
N LEU A 135 -12.74 -1.54 -1.75
CA LEU A 135 -11.62 -1.45 -2.68
C LEU A 135 -11.99 -0.67 -3.95
N LEU A 136 -13.15 -0.94 -4.56
CA LEU A 136 -13.62 -0.19 -5.73
C LEU A 136 -13.88 1.28 -5.43
N TYR A 137 -14.39 1.59 -4.25
CA TYR A 137 -14.53 2.98 -3.78
C TYR A 137 -13.16 3.66 -3.69
N CYS A 138 -12.17 3.02 -3.08
CA CYS A 138 -10.81 3.54 -2.98
C CYS A 138 -10.19 3.78 -4.34
N ILE A 139 -10.28 2.81 -5.26
CA ILE A 139 -9.78 2.93 -6.63
C ILE A 139 -10.37 4.15 -7.32
N ARG A 140 -11.69 4.31 -7.26
CA ARG A 140 -12.38 5.44 -7.91
C ARG A 140 -11.96 6.79 -7.33
N ARG A 141 -11.74 6.87 -6.00
CA ARG A 141 -11.24 8.08 -5.34
C ARG A 141 -9.80 8.37 -5.75
N LEU A 142 -8.92 7.38 -5.70
CA LEU A 142 -7.51 7.54 -6.03
C LEU A 142 -7.28 7.88 -7.51
N ARG A 143 -8.13 7.41 -8.43
CA ARG A 143 -8.11 7.82 -9.84
C ARG A 143 -8.32 9.32 -10.05
N MET A 144 -8.94 10.02 -9.10
CA MET A 144 -9.09 11.48 -9.17
C MET A 144 -7.76 12.22 -8.89
N VAL A 145 -6.74 11.52 -8.39
CA VAL A 145 -5.41 12.08 -8.12
C VAL A 145 -4.58 12.05 -9.39
N LYS A 146 -4.42 13.22 -10.03
CA LYS A 146 -3.71 13.37 -11.31
C LYS A 146 -2.23 12.97 -11.28
N SER A 147 -1.61 12.93 -10.10
CA SER A 147 -0.21 12.49 -9.97
C SER A 147 -0.05 10.97 -10.05
N ILE A 148 -1.12 10.18 -9.92
CA ILE A 148 -1.08 8.73 -10.12
C ILE A 148 -1.21 8.43 -11.60
N THR A 149 -0.07 8.30 -12.26
CA THR A 149 0.03 8.10 -13.70
C THR A 149 0.08 6.62 -14.07
N ASN A 150 0.59 5.79 -13.16
CA ASN A 150 0.83 4.38 -13.38
C ASN A 150 0.16 3.53 -12.31
N TRP A 151 -0.39 2.40 -12.73
CA TRP A 151 -1.07 1.45 -11.88
C TRP A 151 -0.54 0.04 -12.12
N ALA A 152 -0.42 -0.73 -11.04
CA ALA A 152 -0.08 -2.14 -11.09
C ALA A 152 -1.00 -2.93 -10.17
N VAL A 153 -1.41 -4.10 -10.63
CA VAL A 153 -2.13 -5.08 -9.80
C VAL A 153 -1.21 -6.27 -9.56
N VAL A 154 -0.98 -6.61 -8.31
CA VAL A 154 -0.13 -7.74 -7.89
C VAL A 154 -0.99 -8.85 -7.27
N ASP A 155 -0.42 -10.06 -7.17
CA ASP A 155 -1.10 -11.29 -6.74
C ASP A 155 -2.26 -11.72 -7.66
N ALA A 156 -2.21 -11.33 -8.95
CA ALA A 156 -3.26 -11.61 -9.91
C ALA A 156 -3.48 -13.11 -10.17
N GLU A 157 -2.45 -13.93 -9.95
CA GLU A 157 -2.49 -15.38 -10.03
C GLU A 157 -3.45 -16.01 -9.01
N ASN A 158 -3.69 -15.36 -7.88
CA ASN A 158 -4.60 -15.84 -6.84
C ASN A 158 -6.06 -15.73 -7.27
N ASN A 159 -6.41 -14.72 -8.08
CA ASN A 159 -7.75 -14.55 -8.63
C ASN A 159 -7.74 -13.70 -9.92
N PRO A 160 -7.46 -14.32 -11.09
CA PRO A 160 -7.23 -13.59 -12.34
C PRO A 160 -8.50 -12.87 -12.84
N LYS A 161 -9.69 -13.42 -12.55
CA LYS A 161 -10.96 -12.78 -12.91
C LYS A 161 -11.16 -11.48 -12.13
N LEU A 162 -10.79 -11.48 -10.86
CA LEU A 162 -10.87 -10.31 -9.99
C LEU A 162 -9.84 -9.25 -10.38
N ALA A 163 -8.60 -9.68 -10.67
CA ALA A 163 -7.55 -8.81 -11.19
C ALA A 163 -8.02 -8.10 -12.47
N ALA A 164 -8.57 -8.83 -13.44
CA ALA A 164 -9.09 -8.25 -14.69
C ALA A 164 -10.18 -7.20 -14.43
N LYS A 165 -11.07 -7.45 -13.45
CA LYS A 165 -12.09 -6.48 -13.05
C LYS A 165 -11.48 -5.21 -12.43
N ILE A 166 -10.50 -5.35 -11.55
CA ILE A 166 -9.80 -4.21 -10.95
C ILE A 166 -9.07 -3.41 -12.03
N VAL A 167 -8.35 -4.08 -12.93
CA VAL A 167 -7.67 -3.42 -14.06
C VAL A 167 -8.67 -2.65 -14.94
N SER A 168 -9.85 -3.21 -15.21
CA SER A 168 -10.88 -2.52 -16.00
C SER A 168 -11.41 -1.25 -15.32
N GLU A 169 -11.35 -1.18 -13.98
CA GLU A 169 -11.72 0.01 -13.21
C GLU A 169 -10.56 0.99 -13.05
N LEU A 170 -9.34 0.64 -13.48
CA LEU A 170 -8.15 1.51 -13.47
C LEU A 170 -7.91 2.19 -14.83
N LEU A 171 -8.33 1.55 -15.93
CA LEU A 171 -8.39 2.13 -17.28
C LEU A 171 -9.45 3.24 -17.36
#